data_AF-A0A1C2IYX0-F1
#
_entry.id   AF-A0A1C2IYX0-F1
#
_cell.length_a   1.000
_cell.length_b   1.000
_cell.length_c   1.000
_cell.angle_alpha   90.00
_cell.angle_beta   90.00
_cell.angle_gamma   90.00
#
_symmetry.space_group_name_H-M   'P 1'
#
loop_
_entity.id
_entity.type
_entity.pdbx_description
1 polymer ?
#
loop_
_entity_poly.entity_id
_entity_poly.type
_entity_poly.pdbx_seq_one_letter_code
_entity_poly.pdbx_strand_id
1 'polypeptide(L)'
;MAQNLDQKIAEAEARLARLREESRKKENSQKILLGGMLIHAARKDPKIRQWLLEEAERSITRDVDKKRLEPLLDTLRRTPEPQPENRAEILSDTATITE
;
A
#
# COMPACT_ATOMS: atom_id res chain seq x y z
N MET A 1 -17.32 18.56 -42.61
CA MET A 1 -17.56 19.61 -41.61
C MET A 1 -16.41 19.55 -40.61
N ALA A 2 -15.61 20.61 -40.52
CA ALA A 2 -14.51 20.67 -39.55
C ALA A 2 -15.09 20.66 -38.13
N GLN A 3 -14.52 19.87 -37.21
CA GLN A 3 -14.90 19.93 -35.81
C GLN A 3 -14.80 21.38 -35.31
N ASN A 4 -15.90 21.90 -34.77
CA ASN A 4 -15.92 23.22 -34.15
C ASN A 4 -14.92 23.24 -32.99
N LEU A 5 -14.29 24.39 -32.72
CA LEU A 5 -13.27 24.52 -31.67
C LEU A 5 -13.77 23.99 -30.32
N ASP A 6 -15.03 24.23 -29.98
CA ASP A 6 -15.66 23.73 -28.75
C ASP A 6 -15.69 22.20 -28.66
N GLN A 7 -15.90 21.51 -29.79
CA GLN A 7 -15.87 20.05 -29.84
C GLN A 7 -14.45 19.52 -29.59
N LYS A 8 -13.43 20.19 -30.15
CA LYS A 8 -12.03 19.81 -29.92
C LYS A 8 -11.61 20.04 -28.46
N ILE A 9 -12.08 21.12 -27.84
CA ILE A 9 -11.86 21.40 -26.42
C ILE A 9 -12.52 20.31 -25.57
N ALA A 10 -13.79 19.99 -25.83
CA ALA A 10 -14.50 18.94 -25.09
C ALA A 10 -13.82 17.56 -25.21
N GLU A 11 -13.33 17.18 -26.40
CA GLU A 11 -12.57 15.94 -26.59
C GLU A 11 -11.26 15.93 -25.81
N ALA A 12 -10.51 17.05 -25.82
CA ALA A 12 -9.26 17.16 -25.09
C ALA A 12 -9.48 17.10 -23.57
N GLU A 13 -10.51 17.76 -23.06
CA GLU A 13 -10.90 17.71 -21.64
C GLU A 13 -11.32 16.30 -21.21
N ALA A 14 -12.11 15.60 -22.02
CA ALA A 14 -12.49 14.22 -21.75
C ALA A 14 -11.28 13.28 -21.71
N ARG A 15 -10.34 13.43 -22.65
CA ARG A 15 -9.07 12.68 -22.65
C ARG A 15 -8.23 12.99 -21.41
N LEU A 16 -8.12 14.25 -21.02
CA LEU A 16 -7.41 14.67 -19.81
C LEU A 16 -8.05 14.09 -18.54
N ALA A 17 -9.38 14.11 -18.44
CA ALA A 17 -10.10 13.54 -17.31
C ALA A 17 -9.84 12.04 -17.16
N ARG A 18 -9.86 11.30 -18.28
CA ARG A 18 -9.54 9.86 -18.30
C ARG A 18 -8.10 9.58 -17.87
N LEU A 19 -7.12 10.29 -18.43
CA LEU A 19 -5.71 10.10 -18.06
C LEU A 19 -5.47 10.40 -16.57
N ARG A 20 -6.11 11.44 -16.04
CA ARG A 20 -6.06 11.74 -14.60
C ARG A 20 -6.68 10.63 -13.76
N GLU A 21 -7.77 10.02 -14.21
CA GLU A 21 -8.37 8.88 -13.51
C GLU A 21 -7.47 7.64 -13.53
N GLU A 22 -6.87 7.31 -14.67
CA GLU A 22 -5.89 6.23 -14.79
C GLU A 22 -4.67 6.46 -13.89
N SER A 23 -4.18 7.70 -13.82
CA SER A 23 -3.11 8.09 -12.91
C SER A 23 -3.48 7.87 -11.44
N ARG A 24 -4.67 8.33 -11.02
CA ARG A 24 -5.16 8.11 -9.64
C ARG A 24 -5.33 6.64 -9.32
N LYS A 25 -5.85 5.85 -10.27
CA LYS A 25 -5.96 4.38 -10.13
C LYS A 25 -4.59 3.75 -9.89
N LYS A 26 -3.60 4.12 -10.71
CA LYS A 26 -2.22 3.62 -10.56
C LYS A 26 -1.63 3.98 -9.20
N GLU A 27 -1.75 5.25 -8.80
CA GLU A 27 -1.23 5.72 -7.51
C GLU A 27 -1.89 5.00 -6.33
N ASN A 28 -3.22 4.80 -6.38
CA ASN A 28 -3.94 4.05 -5.35
C ASN A 28 -3.49 2.59 -5.29
N SER A 29 -3.32 1.92 -6.43
CA SER A 29 -2.81 0.55 -6.48
C SER A 29 -1.41 0.44 -5.88
N GLN A 30 -0.52 1.41 -6.16
CA GLN A 30 0.82 1.44 -5.58
C GLN A 30 0.77 1.58 -4.05
N LYS A 31 -0.08 2.47 -3.52
CA LYS A 31 -0.28 2.64 -2.07
C LYS A 31 -0.81 1.36 -1.41
N ILE A 32 -1.78 0.69 -2.05
CA ILE A 32 -2.36 -0.56 -1.55
C ILE A 32 -1.31 -1.67 -1.51
N LEU A 33 -0.54 -1.84 -2.59
CA LEU A 33 0.52 -2.86 -2.67
C LEU A 33 1.61 -2.63 -1.62
N LEU A 34 2.08 -1.39 -1.49
CA LEU A 34 3.10 -1.03 -0.50
C LEU A 34 2.59 -1.24 0.94
N GLY A 35 1.38 -0.78 1.23
CA GLY A 35 0.74 -0.99 2.53
C GLY A 35 0.54 -2.47 2.86
N GLY A 36 0.09 -3.27 1.90
CA GLY A 36 -0.06 -4.72 2.06
C GLY A 36 1.28 -5.42 2.34
N MET A 37 2.33 -5.05 1.60
CA MET A 37 3.68 -5.54 1.82
C MET A 37 4.21 -5.17 3.22
N LEU A 38 4.00 -3.92 3.65
CA LEU A 38 4.43 -3.44 4.96
C LEU A 38 3.70 -4.17 6.10
N ILE A 39 2.38 -4.38 5.98
CA ILE A 39 1.59 -5.14 6.97
C ILE A 39 2.10 -6.59 7.05
N HIS A 40 2.41 -7.21 5.90
CA HIS A 40 2.99 -8.55 5.87
C HIS A 40 4.38 -8.59 6.53
N ALA A 41 5.23 -7.58 6.28
CA ALA A 41 6.54 -7.45 6.93
C ALA A 41 6.40 -7.28 8.46
N ALA A 42 5.47 -6.43 8.93
CA ALA A 42 5.18 -6.24 10.35
C ALA A 42 4.71 -7.52 11.06
N ARG A 43 4.05 -8.44 10.36
CA ARG A 43 3.71 -9.76 10.94
C ARG A 43 4.94 -10.65 11.14
N LYS A 44 5.98 -10.48 10.31
CA LYS A 44 7.20 -11.31 10.31
C LYS A 44 8.38 -10.71 11.08
N ASP A 45 8.40 -9.40 11.32
CA ASP A 45 9.51 -8.73 12.00
C ASP A 45 8.97 -7.87 13.16
N PRO A 46 9.34 -8.18 14.42
CA PRO A 46 8.95 -7.40 15.59
C PRO A 46 9.35 -5.93 15.52
N LYS A 47 10.52 -5.62 14.95
CA LYS A 47 11.04 -4.25 14.86
C LYS A 47 10.20 -3.41 13.91
N ILE A 48 9.84 -3.97 12.75
CA ILE A 48 8.96 -3.30 11.77
C ILE A 48 7.57 -3.10 12.38
N ARG A 49 7.08 -4.10 13.12
CA ARG A 49 5.78 -4.03 13.80
C ARG A 49 5.72 -2.91 14.81
N GLN A 50 6.72 -2.83 15.68
CA GLN A 50 6.80 -1.80 16.70
C GLN A 50 6.86 -0.41 16.06
N TRP A 51 7.75 -0.22 15.09
CA TRP A 51 7.85 1.04 14.36
C TRP A 51 6.51 1.43 13.70
N LEU A 52 5.82 0.49 13.07
CA LEU A 52 4.53 0.75 12.42
C LEU A 52 3.44 1.18 13.41
N LEU A 53 3.40 0.58 14.61
CA LEU A 53 2.43 0.95 15.64
C LEU A 53 2.69 2.36 16.18
N GLU A 54 3.96 2.69 16.48
CA GLU A 54 4.37 4.02 16.92
C GLU A 54 4.11 5.09 15.84
N GLU A 55 4.39 4.76 14.58
CA GLU A 55 4.12 5.63 13.43
C GLU A 55 2.62 5.89 13.27
N ALA A 56 1.80 4.83 13.38
CA ALA A 56 0.35 4.92 13.27
C ALA A 56 -0.24 5.84 14.35
N GLU A 57 0.20 5.70 15.60
CA GLU A 57 -0.25 6.52 16.72
C GLU A 57 0.11 8.00 16.55
N ARG A 58 1.28 8.29 15.97
CA ARG A 58 1.72 9.68 15.72
C ARG A 58 1.05 10.32 14.51
N SER A 59 0.91 9.58 13.42
CA SER A 59 0.54 10.14 12.11
C SER A 59 -0.98 10.14 11.87
N ILE A 60 -1.73 9.25 12.52
CA ILE A 60 -3.19 9.14 12.35
C ILE A 60 -3.90 9.95 13.44
N THR A 61 -4.20 11.20 13.14
CA THR A 61 -4.77 12.14 14.12
C THR A 61 -6.30 12.20 14.12
N ARG A 62 -6.95 11.89 12.99
CA ARG A 62 -8.41 11.98 12.82
C ARG A 62 -9.13 10.77 13.43
N ASP A 63 -10.14 11.02 14.26
CA ASP A 63 -10.87 9.97 14.99
C ASP A 63 -11.55 8.93 14.07
N VAL A 64 -12.05 9.37 12.92
CA VAL A 64 -12.64 8.45 11.91
C VAL A 64 -11.60 7.47 11.38
N ASP A 65 -10.38 7.96 11.12
CA ASP A 65 -9.29 7.15 10.58
C ASP A 65 -8.71 6.22 11.65
N LYS A 66 -8.60 6.70 12.91
CA LYS A 66 -8.25 5.87 14.07
C LYS A 66 -9.21 4.69 14.23
N LYS A 67 -10.52 4.97 14.30
CA LYS A 67 -11.56 3.93 14.45
C LYS A 67 -11.54 2.92 13.30
N ARG A 68 -11.24 3.36 12.08
CA ARG A 68 -11.15 2.48 10.91
C ARG A 68 -9.94 1.54 11.00
N LEU A 69 -8.81 2.02 11.52
CA LEU A 69 -7.55 1.27 11.55
C LEU A 69 -7.34 0.45 12.82
N GLU A 70 -8.07 0.76 13.91
CA GLU A 70 -7.96 0.06 15.20
C GLU A 70 -8.00 -1.47 15.08
N PRO A 71 -8.93 -2.10 14.31
CA PRO A 71 -8.97 -3.56 14.20
C PRO A 71 -7.68 -4.16 13.61
N LEU A 72 -7.04 -3.44 12.68
CA LEU A 72 -5.79 -3.86 12.06
C LEU A 72 -4.62 -3.70 13.04
N LEU A 73 -4.54 -2.56 13.73
CA LEU A 73 -3.48 -2.30 14.71
C LEU A 73 -3.55 -3.28 15.88
N ASP A 74 -4.76 -3.60 16.36
CA ASP A 74 -4.96 -4.61 17.40
C ASP A 74 -4.53 -6.01 16.97
N THR A 75 -4.78 -6.38 15.72
CA THR A 75 -4.30 -7.64 15.15
C THR A 75 -2.77 -7.71 15.19
N LEU A 76 -2.10 -6.60 14.83
CA LEU A 76 -0.64 -6.51 14.89
C LEU A 76 -0.14 -6.58 16.34
N ARG A 77 -0.73 -5.83 17.29
CA ARG A 77 -0.37 -5.87 18.71
C ARG A 77 -0.44 -7.29 19.32
N ARG A 78 -1.40 -8.10 18.87
CA ARG A 78 -1.60 -9.49 19.34
C ARG A 78 -0.79 -10.53 18.57
N THR A 79 -0.09 -10.15 17.51
CA THR A 79 0.70 -11.09 16.70
C THR A 79 1.91 -11.55 17.54
N PRO A 80 2.05 -12.86 17.82
CA PRO A 80 3.18 -13.38 18.58
C PRO A 80 4.48 -13.21 17.80
N GLU A 81 5.62 -13.16 18.51
CA GLU A 81 6.91 -13.06 17.85
C GLU A 81 7.15 -14.28 16.94
N PRO A 82 7.68 -14.05 15.73
CA PRO A 82 8.01 -15.15 14.84
C PRO A 82 9.15 -15.97 15.45
N GLN A 83 8.93 -17.27 15.54
CA GLN A 83 9.94 -18.22 16.02
C GLN A 83 11.10 -18.29 15.01
N PRO A 84 12.36 -18.38 15.48
CA PRO A 84 13.55 -18.20 14.66
C PRO A 84 13.75 -19.27 13.56
N GLU A 85 13.05 -20.40 13.60
CA GLU A 85 13.18 -21.48 12.62
C GLU A 85 12.82 -21.11 11.16
N ASN A 86 12.03 -20.07 10.91
CA ASN A 86 11.55 -19.74 9.56
C ASN A 86 12.39 -18.70 8.79
N ARG A 87 13.58 -18.34 9.29
CA ARG A 87 14.45 -17.33 8.64
C ARG A 87 15.33 -17.89 7.52
N ALA A 88 15.54 -19.21 7.49
CA ALA A 88 16.48 -19.86 6.58
C ALA A 88 15.92 -20.13 5.16
N GLU A 89 14.62 -20.29 4.99
CA GLU A 89 14.03 -20.69 3.69
C GLU A 89 13.88 -19.55 2.67
N ILE A 90 13.87 -18.28 3.10
CA ILE A 90 13.60 -17.15 2.19
C ILE A 90 14.83 -16.78 1.34
N LEU A 91 16.02 -17.23 1.73
CA LEU A 91 17.29 -16.91 1.05
C LEU A 91 17.73 -17.98 0.04
N SER A 92 17.15 -19.20 0.07
CA SER A 92 17.47 -20.26 -0.89
C SER A 92 16.73 -20.10 -2.22
N ASP A 93 15.49 -19.59 -2.20
CA ASP A 93 14.65 -19.56 -3.41
C ASP A 93 15.06 -18.49 -4.43
N THR A 94 15.84 -17.48 -4.03
CA THR A 94 16.41 -16.49 -4.96
C THR A 94 17.73 -16.92 -5.59
N ALA A 95 18.38 -17.96 -5.07
CA ALA A 95 19.68 -18.42 -5.57
C ALA A 95 19.56 -19.45 -6.70
N THR A 96 18.45 -20.18 -6.79
CA THR A 96 18.31 -21.32 -7.73
C THR A 96 17.82 -20.94 -9.14
N ILE A 97 17.52 -19.67 -9.42
CA ILE A 97 17.05 -19.23 -10.76
C ILE A 97 18.22 -18.84 -11.69
N THR A 98 19.47 -19.08 -11.28
CA THR A 98 20.65 -18.74 -12.09
C THR A 98 21.64 -19.90 -12.16
N GLU A 99 21.19 -21.09 -12.57
CA GLU A 99 22.06 -22.12 -13.18
C GLU A 99 21.37 -22.75 -14.39
#